data_AF-A0A343K1E8-F1
#
_entry.id   AF-A0A343K1E8-F1
#
_cell.length_a   1.000
_cell.length_b   1.000
_cell.length_c   1.000
_cell.angle_alpha   90.00
_cell.angle_beta   90.00
_cell.angle_gamma   90.00
#
_symmetry.space_group_name_H-M   'P 1'
#
loop_
_entity.id
_entity.type
_entity.pdbx_description
1 polymer ?
#
loop_
_entity_poly.entity_id
_entity_poly.type
_entity_poly.pdbx_seq_one_letter_code
_entity_poly.pdbx_strand_id
1 'polypeptide(L)'
;MMLIKMMILMSTLVPFMMNPMSMGIILLFQTMLMTFLMNKMMFSSWFSMITFLMMVGGLLILFMYMSSIASNEKFKLKMNLTLMTLIIILISEEMINENQVNEIQGMIFSSLECSSMTKLYNKKSMLITISLILYLLLTMIVVTKIVKHHEGPLRSKNYEKINLKNKSFI
;
A
#
# COMPACT_ATOMS: atom_id res chain seq x y z
N MET A 1 -14.41 9.91 -15.61
CA MET A 1 -13.80 8.84 -16.45
C MET A 1 -12.26 8.84 -16.59
N MET A 2 -11.58 9.98 -16.85
CA MET A 2 -10.12 10.00 -17.12
C MET A 2 -9.25 9.36 -16.01
N LEU A 3 -9.57 9.59 -14.74
CA LEU A 3 -8.86 8.95 -13.63
C LEU A 3 -8.98 7.42 -13.62
N ILE A 4 -10.14 6.87 -14.00
CA ILE A 4 -10.35 5.43 -14.07
C ILE A 4 -9.49 4.83 -15.20
N LYS A 5 -9.33 5.54 -16.32
CA LYS A 5 -8.40 5.14 -17.39
C LYS A 5 -6.96 5.11 -16.90
N MET A 6 -6.52 6.16 -16.19
CA MET A 6 -5.17 6.21 -15.60
C MET A 6 -4.93 5.08 -14.59
N MET A 7 -5.97 4.65 -13.87
CA MET A 7 -5.87 3.49 -12.97
C MET A 7 -5.64 2.17 -13.67
N ILE A 8 -6.42 1.92 -14.71
CA ILE A 8 -6.33 0.68 -15.48
C ILE A 8 -4.96 0.63 -16.18
N LEU A 9 -4.45 1.78 -16.63
CA LEU A 9 -3.08 1.89 -17.14
C LEU A 9 -2.05 1.49 -16.10
N MET A 10 -2.11 2.04 -14.88
CA MET A 10 -1.11 1.73 -13.87
C MET A 10 -1.19 0.27 -13.40
N SER A 11 -2.39 -0.29 -13.24
CA SER A 11 -2.55 -1.68 -12.81
C SER A 11 -2.03 -2.70 -13.83
N THR A 12 -2.18 -2.41 -15.12
CA THR A 12 -1.65 -3.29 -16.18
C THR A 12 -0.13 -3.25 -16.26
N LEU A 13 0.53 -2.18 -15.80
CA LEU A 13 2.00 -2.08 -15.79
C LEU A 13 2.67 -2.89 -14.66
N VAL A 14 1.98 -3.08 -13.53
CA VAL A 14 2.50 -3.77 -12.34
C VAL A 14 3.10 -5.16 -12.64
N PRO A 15 2.38 -6.10 -13.30
CA PRO A 15 2.90 -7.45 -13.53
C PRO A 15 4.09 -7.51 -14.50
N PHE A 16 4.36 -6.44 -15.26
CA PHE A 16 5.50 -6.39 -16.19
C PHE A 16 6.80 -5.91 -15.54
N MET A 17 6.75 -5.44 -14.29
CA MET A 17 7.93 -4.97 -13.56
C MET A 17 8.62 -6.14 -12.84
N MET A 18 9.92 -6.30 -13.09
CA MET A 18 10.74 -7.33 -12.44
C MET A 18 11.32 -6.86 -11.10
N ASN A 19 11.62 -5.56 -10.98
CA ASN A 19 12.30 -5.05 -9.79
C ASN A 19 11.27 -4.65 -8.71
N PRO A 20 11.42 -5.13 -7.46
CA PRO A 20 10.49 -4.82 -6.37
C PRO A 20 10.41 -3.32 -6.07
N MET A 21 11.53 -2.61 -6.22
CA MET A 21 11.62 -1.14 -6.14
C MET A 21 10.67 -0.44 -7.13
N SER A 22 10.74 -0.81 -8.41
CA SER A 22 9.88 -0.20 -9.44
C SER A 22 8.42 -0.55 -9.26
N MET A 23 8.12 -1.77 -8.79
CA MET A 23 6.77 -2.17 -8.45
C MET A 23 6.21 -1.32 -7.31
N GLY A 24 7.01 -1.04 -6.28
CA GLY A 24 6.63 -0.16 -5.17
C GLY A 24 6.30 1.28 -5.60
N ILE A 25 7.07 1.84 -6.54
CA ILE A 25 6.82 3.19 -7.07
C ILE A 25 5.49 3.25 -7.85
N ILE A 26 5.20 2.25 -8.68
CA ILE A 26 3.92 2.20 -9.42
C ILE A 26 2.74 2.05 -8.45
N LEU A 27 2.89 1.21 -7.41
CA LEU A 27 1.86 1.04 -6.38
C LEU A 27 1.63 2.33 -5.58
N LEU A 28 2.68 3.12 -5.27
CA LEU A 28 2.52 4.43 -4.63
C LEU A 28 1.70 5.39 -5.50
N PHE A 29 2.00 5.49 -6.80
CA PHE A 29 1.21 6.32 -7.72
C PHE A 29 -0.23 5.82 -7.87
N GLN A 30 -0.44 4.50 -7.93
CA GLN A 30 -1.77 3.92 -8.01
C GLN A 30 -2.58 4.21 -6.75
N THR A 31 -2.00 4.08 -5.55
CA THR A 31 -2.69 4.38 -4.28
C THR A 31 -3.08 5.86 -4.17
N MET A 32 -2.24 6.78 -4.63
CA MET A 32 -2.55 8.21 -4.72
C MET A 32 -3.75 8.49 -5.64
N LEU A 33 -3.79 7.87 -6.81
CA LEU A 33 -4.94 8.01 -7.71
C LEU A 33 -6.22 7.42 -7.06
N MET A 34 -6.10 6.39 -6.21
CA MET A 34 -7.25 5.63 -5.69
C MET A 34 -7.94 6.46 -4.61
N THR A 35 -7.14 7.13 -3.78
CA THR A 35 -7.66 8.02 -2.73
C THR A 35 -8.34 9.23 -3.34
N PHE A 36 -7.83 9.75 -4.47
CA PHE A 36 -8.49 10.82 -5.21
C PHE A 36 -9.82 10.38 -5.83
N LEU A 37 -9.89 9.17 -6.41
CA LEU A 37 -11.16 8.60 -6.89
C LEU A 37 -12.14 8.39 -5.74
N MET A 38 -11.68 7.86 -4.61
CA MET A 38 -12.56 7.57 -3.48
C MET A 38 -13.09 8.85 -2.81
N ASN A 39 -12.28 9.91 -2.75
CA ASN A 39 -12.73 11.22 -2.29
C ASN A 39 -13.78 11.85 -3.22
N LYS A 40 -13.80 11.50 -4.50
CA LYS A 40 -14.88 11.93 -5.43
C LYS A 40 -16.16 11.12 -5.27
N MET A 41 -16.05 9.85 -4.91
CA MET A 41 -17.20 8.94 -4.78
C MET A 41 -17.86 9.00 -3.40
N MET A 42 -17.07 9.26 -2.35
CA MET A 42 -17.53 9.28 -0.97
C MET A 42 -17.75 10.72 -0.51
N PHE A 43 -18.84 10.93 0.21
CA PHE A 43 -19.19 12.24 0.76
C PHE A 43 -18.25 12.65 1.89
N SER A 44 -17.93 11.73 2.79
CA SER A 44 -16.94 11.98 3.84
C SER A 44 -15.52 11.66 3.36
N SER A 45 -14.64 12.67 3.39
CA SER A 45 -13.21 12.53 3.08
C SER A 45 -12.42 11.68 4.10
N TRP A 46 -13.00 11.42 5.28
CA TRP A 46 -12.40 10.60 6.33
C TRP A 46 -12.00 9.21 5.86
N PHE A 47 -12.85 8.54 5.07
CA PHE A 47 -12.57 7.20 4.58
C PHE A 47 -11.42 7.20 3.55
N SER A 48 -11.41 8.16 2.62
CA SER A 48 -10.28 8.34 1.69
C SER A 48 -8.97 8.64 2.42
N MET A 49 -9.01 9.43 3.49
CA MET A 49 -7.82 9.74 4.29
C MET A 49 -7.26 8.52 5.04
N ILE A 50 -8.11 7.71 5.68
CA ILE A 50 -7.69 6.49 6.39
C ILE A 50 -7.04 5.51 5.41
N THR A 51 -7.65 5.29 4.24
CA THR A 51 -7.06 4.38 3.23
C THR A 51 -5.74 4.89 2.68
N PHE A 52 -5.56 6.20 2.51
CA PHE A 52 -4.30 6.78 2.08
C PHE A 52 -3.18 6.47 3.07
N LEU A 53 -3.41 6.75 4.36
CA LEU A 53 -2.42 6.56 5.41
C LEU A 53 -2.03 5.08 5.56
N MET A 54 -2.99 4.16 5.56
CA MET A 54 -2.71 2.73 5.70
C MET A 54 -1.90 2.19 4.52
N MET A 55 -2.24 2.60 3.29
CA MET A 55 -1.53 2.11 2.10
C MET A 55 -0.10 2.65 2.01
N VAL A 56 0.12 3.93 2.28
CA VAL A 56 1.47 4.51 2.30
C VAL A 56 2.31 3.88 3.41
N GLY A 57 1.77 3.70 4.61
CA GLY A 57 2.47 3.05 5.73
C GLY A 57 2.91 1.62 5.40
N GLY A 58 2.03 0.82 4.78
CA GLY A 58 2.35 -0.54 4.35
C GLY A 58 3.44 -0.59 3.27
N LEU A 59 3.39 0.33 2.30
CA LEU A 59 4.37 0.42 1.22
C LEU A 59 5.76 0.85 1.72
N LEU A 60 5.84 1.73 2.73
CA LEU A 60 7.12 2.14 3.33
C LEU A 60 7.83 0.96 4.03
N ILE A 61 7.08 0.11 4.73
CA ILE A 61 7.64 -1.09 5.39
C ILE A 61 8.19 -2.06 4.34
N LEU A 62 7.44 -2.28 3.25
CA LEU A 62 7.84 -3.16 2.15
C LEU A 62 9.09 -2.60 1.44
N PHE A 63 9.17 -1.29 1.26
CA PHE A 63 10.35 -0.61 0.71
C PHE A 63 11.60 -0.83 1.57
N MET A 64 11.51 -0.62 2.90
CA MET A 64 12.61 -0.87 3.82
C MET A 64 13.10 -2.32 3.72
N TYR A 65 12.18 -3.29 3.73
CA TYR A 65 12.52 -4.70 3.61
C TYR A 65 13.25 -5.01 2.29
N MET A 66 12.71 -4.57 1.15
CA MET A 66 13.31 -4.88 -0.16
C MET A 66 14.66 -4.19 -0.36
N SER A 67 14.83 -2.94 0.12
CA SER A 67 16.13 -2.25 0.08
C SER A 67 17.21 -2.93 0.92
N SER A 68 16.82 -3.69 1.96
CA SER A 68 17.76 -4.41 2.83
C SER A 68 18.22 -5.75 2.26
N ILE A 69 17.53 -6.28 1.24
CA ILE A 69 17.77 -7.63 0.70
C ILE A 69 18.23 -7.61 -0.76
N ALA A 70 17.79 -6.65 -1.57
CA ALA A 70 18.06 -6.65 -3.01
C ALA A 70 19.38 -5.96 -3.37
N SER A 71 20.17 -6.60 -4.22
CA SER A 71 21.20 -5.92 -5.04
C SER A 71 20.53 -4.98 -6.04
N ASN A 72 21.09 -3.79 -6.28
CA ASN A 72 20.60 -2.81 -7.25
C ASN A 72 20.70 -3.32 -8.70
N GLU A 73 19.81 -4.22 -9.11
CA GLU A 73 19.75 -4.71 -10.48
C GLU A 73 19.25 -3.61 -11.43
N LYS A 74 19.93 -3.49 -12.58
CA LYS A 74 19.60 -2.49 -13.59
C LYS A 74 18.19 -2.74 -14.13
N PHE A 75 17.40 -1.67 -14.17
CA PHE A 75 16.01 -1.68 -14.60
C PHE A 75 15.87 -2.08 -16.08
N LYS A 76 15.14 -3.17 -16.35
CA LYS A 76 14.78 -3.59 -17.71
C LYS A 76 13.27 -3.52 -17.90
N LEU A 77 12.81 -2.49 -18.59
CA LEU A 77 11.42 -2.38 -19.03
C LEU A 77 11.20 -3.11 -20.36
N LYS A 78 10.16 -3.95 -20.42
CA LYS A 78 9.64 -4.46 -21.69
C LYS A 78 8.72 -3.41 -22.33
N MET A 79 9.32 -2.43 -23.01
CA MET A 79 8.64 -1.27 -23.62
C MET A 79 7.50 -1.65 -24.60
N ASN A 80 7.60 -2.82 -25.25
CA ASN A 80 6.61 -3.23 -26.25
C ASN A 80 5.24 -3.59 -25.64
N LEU A 81 5.21 -4.14 -24.42
CA LEU A 81 3.96 -4.53 -23.76
C LEU A 81 3.25 -3.30 -23.17
N THR A 82 4.01 -2.32 -22.68
CA THR A 82 3.48 -1.08 -22.10
C THR A 82 2.84 -0.17 -23.16
N LEU A 83 3.36 -0.19 -24.39
CA LEU A 83 2.80 0.58 -25.51
C LEU A 83 1.47 -0.01 -26.00
N MET A 84 1.32 -1.34 -26.02
CA MET A 84 0.07 -1.98 -26.44
C MET A 84 -1.09 -1.70 -25.48
N THR A 85 -0.83 -1.67 -24.17
CA THR A 85 -1.85 -1.33 -23.17
C THR A 85 -2.29 0.14 -23.27
N LEU A 86 -1.38 1.05 -23.62
CA LEU A 86 -1.70 2.47 -23.82
C LEU A 86 -2.64 2.70 -25.01
N ILE A 87 -2.41 2.00 -26.12
CA ILE A 87 -3.20 2.17 -27.36
C ILE A 87 -4.65 1.69 -27.15
N ILE A 88 -4.87 0.58 -26.45
CA ILE A 88 -6.21 0.02 -26.22
C ILE A 88 -7.08 0.96 -25.37
N ILE A 89 -6.48 1.70 -24.43
CA ILE A 89 -7.22 2.56 -23.49
C ILE A 89 -7.53 3.94 -24.09
N LEU A 90 -6.72 4.40 -25.05
CA LEU A 90 -6.97 5.63 -25.79
C LEU A 90 -8.16 5.48 -26.76
N ILE A 91 -8.36 4.30 -27.34
CA ILE A 91 -9.41 4.04 -28.34
C ILE A 91 -10.81 3.96 -27.70
N SER A 92 -10.92 3.70 -26.39
CA SER A 92 -12.20 3.49 -25.70
C SER A 92 -13.00 4.78 -25.40
N GLU A 93 -12.88 5.81 -26.22
CA GLU A 93 -13.69 7.03 -26.06
C GLU A 93 -15.07 6.85 -26.66
N GLU A 94 -15.99 6.33 -25.85
CA GLU A 94 -17.41 6.51 -26.13
C GLU A 94 -18.19 6.86 -24.87
N MET A 95 -18.87 8.01 -24.99
CA MET A 95 -20.25 8.24 -24.60
C MET A 95 -20.57 8.03 -23.12
N ILE A 96 -20.74 9.12 -22.37
CA ILE A 96 -21.89 9.34 -21.48
C ILE A 96 -21.80 10.78 -20.97
N ASN A 97 -22.84 11.57 -21.26
CA ASN A 97 -23.10 12.87 -20.68
C ASN A 97 -23.26 12.73 -19.15
N GLU A 98 -22.20 12.98 -18.37
CA GLU A 98 -22.22 12.90 -16.89
C GLU A 98 -22.86 14.14 -16.22
N ASN A 99 -23.32 15.15 -16.98
CA ASN A 99 -23.59 16.47 -16.41
C ASN A 99 -24.98 16.65 -15.74
N GLN A 100 -25.91 15.70 -15.80
CA GLN A 100 -27.29 15.93 -15.33
C GLN A 100 -27.67 15.24 -14.00
N VAL A 101 -26.84 14.33 -13.47
CA VAL A 101 -27.20 13.54 -12.27
C VAL A 101 -26.61 14.11 -10.97
N ASN A 102 -25.62 15.00 -11.07
CA ASN A 102 -24.79 15.41 -9.93
C ASN A 102 -25.46 16.39 -8.95
N GLU A 103 -26.43 17.20 -9.38
CA GLU A 103 -26.97 18.27 -8.52
C GLU A 103 -28.01 17.78 -7.51
N ILE A 104 -28.84 16.80 -7.88
CA ILE A 104 -29.91 16.28 -7.01
C ILE A 104 -29.32 15.36 -5.91
N GLN A 105 -28.20 14.70 -6.21
CA GLN A 105 -27.57 13.76 -5.28
C GLN A 105 -26.77 14.46 -4.16
N GLY A 106 -26.29 15.69 -4.39
CA GLY A 106 -25.48 16.44 -3.42
C GLY A 106 -26.23 16.84 -2.14
N MET A 107 -27.54 17.11 -2.20
CA MET A 107 -28.31 17.59 -1.04
C MET A 107 -28.75 16.47 -0.08
N ILE A 108 -29.01 15.26 -0.57
CA ILE A 108 -29.45 14.14 0.27
C ILE A 108 -28.27 13.59 1.09
N PHE A 109 -27.07 13.67 0.56
CA PHE A 109 -25.92 12.97 1.12
C PHE A 109 -25.10 13.73 2.17
N SER A 110 -25.18 15.06 2.23
CA SER A 110 -24.53 15.85 3.30
C SER A 110 -25.06 15.47 4.70
N SER A 111 -26.31 15.02 4.79
CA SER A 111 -26.92 14.55 6.04
C SER A 111 -26.37 13.20 6.56
N LEU A 112 -25.73 12.40 5.69
CA LEU A 112 -25.22 11.06 6.03
C LEU A 112 -23.81 11.09 6.64
N GLU A 113 -23.04 12.16 6.42
CA GLU A 113 -21.62 12.28 6.77
C GLU A 113 -21.32 12.02 8.25
N CYS A 114 -22.16 12.54 9.15
CA CYS A 114 -21.91 12.45 10.60
C CYS A 114 -22.34 11.09 11.21
N SER A 115 -23.16 10.31 10.50
CA SER A 115 -23.76 9.08 11.03
C SER A 115 -23.00 7.78 10.71
N SER A 116 -21.96 7.84 9.86
CA SER A 116 -21.33 6.64 9.31
C SER A 116 -20.39 5.95 10.30
N MET A 117 -19.55 6.70 11.01
CA MET A 117 -18.54 6.13 11.92
C MET A 117 -19.14 5.65 13.24
N THR A 118 -20.16 6.35 13.74
CA THR A 118 -20.86 5.98 14.99
C THR A 118 -21.59 4.65 14.84
N LYS A 119 -21.98 4.25 13.62
CA LYS A 119 -22.59 2.95 13.34
C LYS A 119 -21.69 1.76 13.65
N LEU A 120 -20.35 1.92 13.70
CA LEU A 120 -19.44 0.82 14.01
C LEU A 120 -19.54 0.37 15.48
N TYR A 121 -19.84 1.30 16.39
CA TYR A 121 -19.98 1.02 17.82
C TYR A 121 -21.42 0.71 18.25
N ASN A 122 -22.34 0.51 17.30
CA ASN A 122 -23.71 0.16 17.63
C ASN A 122 -23.81 -1.29 18.13
N LYS A 123 -24.85 -1.56 18.93
CA LYS A 123 -25.12 -2.87 19.54
C LYS A 123 -25.12 -4.03 18.54
N LYS A 124 -25.53 -3.79 17.29
CA LYS A 124 -25.56 -4.80 16.20
C LYS A 124 -24.17 -5.12 15.63
N SER A 125 -23.27 -4.13 15.54
CA SER A 125 -21.93 -4.27 14.96
C SER A 125 -20.83 -4.50 16.01
N MET A 126 -21.15 -4.36 17.30
CA MET A 126 -20.21 -4.51 18.40
C MET A 126 -19.47 -5.87 18.42
N LEU A 127 -20.13 -6.96 18.00
CA LEU A 127 -19.47 -8.26 17.90
C LEU A 127 -18.32 -8.23 16.87
N ILE A 128 -18.54 -7.57 15.74
CA ILE A 128 -17.53 -7.43 14.67
C ILE A 128 -16.35 -6.61 15.18
N THR A 129 -16.61 -5.48 15.89
CA THR A 129 -15.52 -4.65 16.42
C THR A 129 -14.68 -5.39 17.46
N ILE A 130 -15.30 -6.13 18.38
CA ILE A 130 -14.59 -6.97 19.36
C ILE A 130 -13.72 -8.02 18.66
N SER A 131 -14.24 -8.67 17.61
CA SER A 131 -13.47 -9.68 16.86
C SER A 131 -12.23 -9.10 16.18
N LEU A 132 -12.29 -7.88 15.65
CA LEU A 132 -11.15 -7.19 15.03
C LEU A 132 -10.07 -6.82 16.05
N ILE A 133 -10.47 -6.36 17.24
CA ILE A 133 -9.53 -6.06 18.33
C ILE A 133 -8.78 -7.32 18.76
N LEU A 134 -9.51 -8.43 18.95
CA LEU A 134 -8.88 -9.72 19.31
C LEU A 134 -7.94 -10.21 18.20
N TYR A 135 -8.31 -10.02 16.94
CA TYR A 135 -7.44 -10.36 15.81
C TYR A 135 -6.13 -9.56 15.83
N LEU A 136 -6.19 -8.23 15.97
CA LEU A 136 -4.98 -7.38 16.04
C LEU A 136 -4.11 -7.69 17.28
N LEU A 137 -4.72 -8.07 18.40
CA LEU A 137 -3.99 -8.50 19.59
C LEU A 137 -3.25 -9.82 19.34
N LEU A 138 -3.91 -10.79 18.71
CA LEU A 138 -3.31 -12.07 18.38
C LEU A 138 -2.14 -11.90 17.41
N THR A 139 -2.28 -11.06 16.36
CA THR A 139 -1.18 -10.82 15.42
C THR A 139 0.05 -10.22 16.10
N MET A 140 -0.11 -9.29 17.04
CA MET A 140 1.02 -8.75 17.82
C MET A 140 1.73 -9.82 18.67
N ILE A 141 0.98 -10.71 19.33
CA ILE A 141 1.55 -11.82 20.11
C ILE A 141 2.29 -12.79 19.20
N VAL A 142 1.74 -13.10 18.03
CA VAL A 142 2.39 -14.01 17.06
C VAL A 142 3.65 -13.38 16.48
N VAL A 143 3.60 -12.11 16.07
CA VAL A 143 4.77 -11.40 15.51
C VAL A 143 5.92 -11.37 16.52
N THR A 144 5.65 -11.02 17.78
CA THR A 144 6.68 -11.02 18.84
C THR A 144 7.27 -12.41 19.11
N LYS A 145 6.51 -13.50 18.93
CA LYS A 145 7.04 -14.88 19.00
C LYS A 145 7.86 -15.28 17.77
N ILE A 146 7.54 -14.77 16.57
CA ILE A 146 8.27 -15.05 15.32
C ILE A 146 9.61 -14.32 15.28
N VAL A 147 9.67 -13.09 15.80
CA VAL A 147 10.92 -12.33 15.97
C VAL A 147 11.73 -12.97 17.11
N LYS A 148 12.21 -14.20 16.90
CA LYS A 148 13.17 -14.85 17.78
C LYS A 148 14.44 -14.01 17.80
N HIS A 149 14.87 -13.62 18.99
CA HIS A 149 16.14 -12.97 19.19
C HIS A 149 17.26 -13.99 18.90
N HIS A 150 17.80 -13.98 17.67
CA HIS A 150 19.10 -14.59 17.44
C HIS A 150 20.14 -13.66 18.09
N GLU A 151 20.41 -13.92 19.36
CA GLU A 151 21.50 -13.31 20.12
C GLU A 151 22.84 -13.69 19.51
N GLY A 152 23.24 -12.91 18.51
CA GLY A 152 24.60 -12.84 18.02
C GLY A 152 24.81 -11.42 17.50
N PRO A 153 25.78 -10.65 18.01
CA PRO A 153 25.99 -9.29 17.54
C PRO A 153 26.24 -9.30 16.03
N LEU A 154 25.60 -8.39 15.30
CA LEU A 154 25.84 -8.09 13.87
C LEU A 154 27.27 -7.59 13.56
N ARG A 155 28.18 -7.67 14.54
CA ARG A 155 29.59 -7.30 14.42
C ARG A 155 30.44 -8.53 14.69
N SER A 156 31.17 -8.94 13.64
CA SER A 156 32.03 -10.11 13.65
C SER A 156 33.09 -10.04 14.76
N LYS A 157 33.39 -11.23 15.31
CA LYS A 157 34.47 -11.54 16.28
C LYS A 157 35.88 -11.29 15.74
N ASN A 158 36.15 -10.15 15.11
CA ASN A 158 37.53 -9.79 14.70
C ASN A 158 38.40 -9.40 15.90
N TYR A 159 37.81 -9.04 17.05
CA TYR A 159 38.57 -8.70 18.26
C TYR A 159 39.10 -9.94 19.00
N GLU A 160 38.42 -11.09 18.93
CA GLU A 160 38.91 -12.32 19.58
C GLU A 160 40.11 -12.94 18.84
N LYS A 161 40.19 -12.81 17.52
CA LYS A 161 41.34 -13.33 16.74
C LYS A 161 42.62 -12.51 16.92
N ILE A 162 42.53 -11.20 17.17
CA ILE A 162 43.70 -10.34 17.40
C ILE A 162 44.33 -10.65 18.78
N ASN A 163 43.50 -10.88 19.81
CA ASN A 163 44.01 -11.18 21.15
C ASN A 163 44.58 -12.60 21.30
N LEU A 164 44.11 -13.58 20.52
CA LEU A 164 44.69 -14.93 20.52
C LEU A 164 46.05 -14.97 19.80
N LYS A 165 46.22 -14.18 18.73
CA LYS A 165 47.52 -14.05 18.04
C LYS A 165 48.57 -13.34 18.89
N ASN A 166 48.18 -12.41 19.76
CA ASN A 166 49.11 -11.72 20.65
C ASN A 166 49.44 -12.51 21.93
N LYS A 167 48.63 -13.51 22.31
CA LYS A 167 48.93 -14.44 23.41
C LYS A 167 49.80 -15.63 23.03
N SER A 168 50.02 -15.90 21.74
CA SER A 168 50.92 -16.96 21.27
C SER A 168 52.38 -16.51 21.11
N PHE A 169 52.72 -15.28 21.52
CA PHE A 169 54.08 -14.72 21.44
C PHE A 169 54.61 -14.23 22.80
N ILE A 170 54.06 -14.72 23.90
CA ILE A 170 54.60 -14.59 25.27
C ILE A 170 54.66 -16.00 25.85
#